data_AF-A0A7K0R949-F1
#
_entry.id   AF-A0A7K0R949-F1
#
_cell.length_a   1.000
_cell.length_b   1.000
_cell.length_c   1.000
_cell.angle_alpha   90.00
_cell.angle_beta   90.00
_cell.angle_gamma   90.00
#
_symmetry.space_group_name_H-M   'P 1'
#
loop_
_entity.id
_entity.type
_entity.pdbx_description
1 polymer ?
#
loop_
_entity_poly.entity_id
_entity_poly.type
_entity_poly.pdbx_seq_one_letter_code
_entity_poly.pdbx_strand_id
1 'polypeptide(L)'
;MARSRSLPGLLWRFGPPVLVMGVIFALSAQPDLNSGLGVADAIGRKLVHMASYALLFLLWMRALNGRCLPAALIAVAYAVTDELHQGFVPGRHGTPVDVFIDGGGVLLAWWLWSRRTSSAARG
;
A
#
# COMPACT_ATOMS: atom_id res chain seq x y z
N MET A 1 22.64 -25.33 -1.59
CA MET A 1 21.37 -26.08 -1.70
C MET A 1 20.22 -25.09 -1.94
N ALA A 2 19.74 -24.98 -3.18
CA ALA A 2 18.61 -24.11 -3.51
C ALA A 2 17.31 -24.77 -3.03
N ARG A 3 16.67 -24.21 -2.01
CA ARG A 3 15.36 -24.69 -1.51
C ARG A 3 14.36 -24.54 -2.66
N SER A 4 13.94 -25.63 -3.30
CA SER A 4 12.94 -25.56 -4.37
C SER A 4 11.65 -24.98 -3.78
N ARG A 5 11.30 -23.77 -4.17
CA ARG A 5 10.06 -23.14 -3.73
C ARG A 5 8.92 -23.81 -4.49
N SER A 6 8.03 -24.48 -3.78
CA SER A 6 6.83 -25.04 -4.39
C SER A 6 5.92 -23.90 -4.88
N LEU A 7 5.28 -24.08 -6.04
CA LEU A 7 4.35 -23.10 -6.60
C LEU A 7 3.27 -22.63 -5.59
N PRO A 8 2.66 -23.51 -4.77
CA PRO A 8 1.72 -23.09 -3.73
C PRO A 8 2.33 -22.15 -2.68
N GLY A 9 3.60 -22.36 -2.32
CA GLY A 9 4.31 -21.51 -1.37
C GLY A 9 4.60 -20.12 -1.93
N LEU A 10 4.84 -20.01 -3.24
CA LEU A 10 5.01 -18.72 -3.90
C LEU A 10 3.68 -17.95 -3.96
N LEU A 11 2.59 -18.62 -4.33
CA LEU A 11 1.26 -18.04 -4.38
C LEU A 11 0.79 -17.55 -3.01
N TRP A 12 0.99 -18.32 -1.95
CA TRP A 12 0.65 -17.87 -0.59
C TRP A 12 1.48 -16.66 -0.12
N ARG A 13 2.71 -16.57 -0.61
CA ARG A 13 3.62 -15.49 -0.26
C ARG A 13 3.26 -14.19 -0.97
N PHE A 14 3.05 -14.23 -2.27
CA PHE A 14 2.81 -13.05 -3.11
C PHE A 14 1.33 -12.75 -3.38
N GLY A 15 0.44 -13.71 -3.14
CA GLY A 15 -1.01 -13.55 -3.32
C GLY A 15 -1.61 -12.41 -2.50
N PRO A 16 -1.35 -12.30 -1.19
CA PRO A 16 -1.92 -11.23 -0.37
C PRO A 16 -1.58 -9.80 -0.83
N PRO A 17 -0.29 -9.41 -1.08
CA PRO A 17 -0.01 -8.06 -1.58
C PRO A 17 -0.61 -7.82 -2.96
N VAL A 18 -0.61 -8.82 -3.86
CA VAL A 18 -1.22 -8.70 -5.19
C VAL A 18 -2.74 -8.52 -5.10
N LEU A 19 -3.40 -9.23 -4.19
CA LEU A 19 -4.83 -9.08 -3.94
C LEU A 19 -5.16 -7.67 -3.44
N VAL A 20 -4.38 -7.13 -2.50
CA VAL A 20 -4.56 -5.75 -2.03
C VAL A 20 -4.35 -4.74 -3.16
N MET A 21 -3.35 -4.93 -4.03
CA MET A 21 -3.19 -4.11 -5.23
C MET A 21 -4.45 -4.17 -6.10
N GLY A 22 -4.97 -5.36 -6.38
CA GLY A 22 -6.23 -5.51 -7.15
C GLY A 22 -7.42 -4.78 -6.53
N VAL A 23 -7.56 -4.83 -5.20
CA VAL A 23 -8.62 -4.11 -4.48
C VAL A 23 -8.44 -2.59 -4.58
N ILE A 24 -7.23 -2.07 -4.36
CA ILE A 24 -6.92 -0.65 -4.50
C ILE A 24 -7.28 -0.18 -5.91
N PHE A 25 -6.81 -0.90 -6.94
CA PHE A 25 -7.09 -0.57 -8.34
C PHE A 25 -8.60 -0.51 -8.65
N ALA A 26 -9.36 -1.51 -8.20
CA ALA A 26 -10.80 -1.59 -8.46
C ALA A 26 -11.58 -0.44 -7.78
N LEU A 27 -11.18 -0.05 -6.56
CA LEU A 27 -11.77 1.08 -5.85
C LEU A 27 -11.34 2.42 -6.45
N SER A 28 -10.08 2.54 -6.89
CA SER A 28 -9.56 3.71 -7.60
C SER A 28 -10.24 3.93 -8.96
N ALA A 29 -10.73 2.88 -9.61
CA ALA A 29 -11.48 2.96 -10.86
C ALA A 29 -12.89 3.58 -10.72
N GLN A 30 -13.39 3.74 -9.50
CA GLN A 30 -14.72 4.32 -9.28
C GLN A 30 -14.66 5.84 -9.42
N PRO A 31 -15.51 6.46 -10.27
CA PRO A 31 -15.49 7.90 -10.53
C PRO A 31 -16.00 8.73 -9.35
N ASP A 32 -16.92 8.17 -8.55
CA ASP A 32 -17.42 8.83 -7.36
C ASP A 32 -17.67 7.81 -6.23
N LEU A 33 -17.17 8.15 -5.04
CA LEU A 33 -17.39 7.44 -3.78
C LEU A 33 -17.91 8.42 -2.71
N ASN A 34 -18.50 9.53 -3.12
CA ASN A 34 -18.99 10.57 -2.22
C ASN A 34 -20.12 10.05 -1.33
N SER A 35 -19.91 10.12 -0.03
CA SER A 35 -20.88 9.73 0.99
C SER A 35 -21.87 10.84 1.38
N GLY A 36 -21.75 12.03 0.79
CA GLY A 36 -22.51 13.23 1.12
C GLY A 36 -21.94 14.01 2.32
N LEU A 37 -20.83 13.57 2.92
CA LEU A 37 -20.24 14.19 4.12
C LEU A 37 -19.19 15.29 3.82
N GLY A 38 -19.04 15.68 2.55
CA GLY A 38 -18.19 16.81 2.13
C GLY A 38 -16.71 16.64 2.48
N VAL A 39 -16.15 17.54 3.28
CA VAL A 39 -14.70 17.53 3.62
C VAL A 39 -14.32 16.31 4.46
N ALA A 40 -15.20 15.85 5.35
CA ALA A 40 -14.94 14.69 6.20
C ALA A 40 -14.76 13.41 5.37
N ASP A 41 -15.56 13.28 4.30
CA ASP A 41 -15.49 12.20 3.32
C ASP A 41 -14.14 12.21 2.56
N ALA A 42 -13.69 13.40 2.15
CA ALA A 42 -12.39 13.57 1.50
C ALA A 42 -11.21 13.21 2.41
N ILE A 43 -11.26 13.60 3.69
CA ILE A 43 -10.24 13.24 4.69
C ILE A 43 -10.28 11.72 4.94
N GLY A 44 -11.48 11.15 5.11
CA GLY A 44 -11.66 9.72 5.34
C GLY A 44 -11.05 8.88 4.21
N ARG A 45 -11.31 9.23 2.95
CA ARG A 45 -10.69 8.56 1.79
C ARG A 45 -9.17 8.60 1.84
N LYS A 46 -8.58 9.75 2.16
CA LYS A 46 -7.12 9.91 2.26
C LYS A 46 -6.52 9.04 3.36
N LEU A 47 -7.20 8.92 4.50
CA LEU A 47 -6.78 8.03 5.58
C LEU A 47 -6.88 6.55 5.19
N VAL A 48 -7.94 6.16 4.47
CA VAL A 48 -8.10 4.79 3.95
C VAL A 48 -7.00 4.45 2.95
N HIS A 49 -6.69 5.37 2.03
CA HIS A 49 -5.58 5.24 1.09
C HIS A 49 -4.24 5.09 1.82
N MET A 50 -3.92 6.01 2.72
CA MET A 50 -2.71 5.96 3.56
C MET A 50 -2.59 4.62 4.31
N ALA A 51 -3.68 4.12 4.90
CA ALA A 51 -3.71 2.83 5.58
C ALA A 51 -3.55 1.64 4.62
N SER A 52 -4.08 1.74 3.41
CA SER A 52 -3.98 0.70 2.38
C SER A 52 -2.53 0.56 1.90
N TYR A 53 -1.83 1.67 1.68
CA TYR A 53 -0.41 1.65 1.30
C TYR A 53 0.52 1.26 2.46
N ALA A 54 0.18 1.61 3.70
CA ALA A 54 0.83 1.06 4.89
C ALA A 54 0.71 -0.47 4.96
N LEU A 55 -0.49 -1.02 4.75
CA LEU A 55 -0.73 -2.47 4.71
C LEU A 55 0.02 -3.12 3.55
N LEU A 56 -0.05 -2.52 2.35
CA LEU A 56 0.61 -3.02 1.15
C LEU A 56 2.13 -3.15 1.37
N PHE A 57 2.75 -2.14 1.98
CA PHE A 57 4.16 -2.18 2.38
C PHE A 57 4.46 -3.36 3.31
N LEU A 58 3.69 -3.54 4.38
CA LEU A 58 3.91 -4.65 5.33
C LEU A 58 3.74 -6.03 4.68
N LEU A 59 2.78 -6.17 3.76
CA LEU A 59 2.57 -7.40 3.00
C LEU A 59 3.72 -7.67 2.03
N TRP A 60 4.26 -6.65 1.38
CA TRP A 60 5.47 -6.78 0.56
C TRP A 60 6.70 -7.09 1.40
N MET A 61 6.85 -6.50 2.59
CA MET A 61 7.91 -6.87 3.53
C MET A 61 7.82 -8.35 3.87
N ARG A 62 6.65 -8.85 4.26
CA ARG A 62 6.43 -10.29 4.50
C ARG A 62 6.78 -11.12 3.25
N ALA A 63 6.31 -10.70 2.09
CA ALA A 63 6.58 -11.36 0.81
C ALA A 63 8.04 -11.25 0.35
N LEU A 64 8.85 -10.38 0.92
CA LEU A 64 10.26 -10.18 0.58
C LEU A 64 11.21 -10.56 1.73
N ASN A 65 10.76 -11.35 2.70
CA ASN A 65 11.53 -11.78 3.88
C ASN A 65 12.07 -10.60 4.71
N GLY A 66 11.24 -9.58 4.96
CA GLY A 66 11.59 -8.42 5.80
C GLY A 66 12.43 -7.35 5.11
N ARG A 67 12.72 -7.47 3.81
CA ARG A 67 13.49 -6.46 3.06
C ARG A 67 12.66 -5.18 2.91
N CYS A 68 12.94 -4.17 3.73
CA CYS A 68 12.19 -2.92 3.80
C CYS A 68 12.29 -2.09 2.51
N LEU A 69 13.50 -1.83 2.02
CA LEU A 69 13.71 -0.96 0.87
C LEU A 69 12.94 -1.41 -0.39
N PRO A 70 13.07 -2.66 -0.88
CA PRO A 70 12.31 -3.08 -2.06
C PRO A 70 10.80 -3.10 -1.81
N ALA A 71 10.34 -3.40 -0.59
CA ALA A 71 8.92 -3.34 -0.26
C ALA A 71 8.36 -1.90 -0.33
N ALA A 72 9.12 -0.93 0.19
CA ALA A 72 8.77 0.49 0.12
C ALA A 72 8.76 1.00 -1.32
N LEU A 73 9.79 0.65 -2.12
CA LEU A 73 9.86 1.02 -3.53
C LEU A 73 8.67 0.48 -4.33
N ILE A 74 8.27 -0.78 -4.11
CA ILE A 74 7.10 -1.36 -4.79
C ILE A 74 5.82 -0.62 -4.36
N ALA A 75 5.61 -0.38 -3.06
CA ALA A 75 4.41 0.30 -2.58
C ALA A 75 4.30 1.74 -3.11
N VAL A 76 5.39 2.50 -3.09
CA VAL A 76 5.43 3.89 -3.59
C VAL A 76 5.31 3.93 -5.12
N ALA A 77 5.99 3.05 -5.84
CA ALA A 77 5.81 2.95 -7.29
C ALA A 77 4.36 2.61 -7.65
N TYR A 78 3.72 1.74 -6.86
CA TYR A 78 2.32 1.42 -7.06
C TYR A 78 1.40 2.62 -6.78
N ALA A 79 1.67 3.42 -5.74
CA ALA A 79 0.94 4.66 -5.47
C ALA A 79 1.02 5.63 -6.66
N VAL A 80 2.21 5.79 -7.25
CA VAL A 80 2.37 6.60 -8.48
C VAL A 80 1.52 6.04 -9.62
N THR A 81 1.50 4.72 -9.84
CA THR A 81 0.67 4.13 -10.90
C THR A 81 -0.82 4.25 -10.65
N ASP A 82 -1.25 4.16 -9.39
CA ASP A 82 -2.65 4.32 -9.00
C ASP A 82 -3.11 5.76 -9.22
N GLU A 83 -2.29 6.75 -8.88
CA GLU A 83 -2.56 8.17 -9.13
C GLU A 83 -2.69 8.49 -10.62
N LEU A 84 -1.77 7.94 -11.43
CA LEU A 84 -1.84 8.05 -12.89
C LEU A 84 -3.12 7.39 -13.43
N HIS A 85 -3.48 6.21 -12.91
CA HIS A 85 -4.71 5.52 -13.28
C HIS A 85 -5.96 6.33 -12.92
N GLN A 86 -6.02 6.91 -11.72
CA GLN A 86 -7.12 7.78 -11.30
C GLN A 86 -7.25 9.01 -12.20
N GLY A 87 -6.14 9.55 -12.73
CA GLY A 87 -6.16 10.64 -13.71
C GLY A 87 -6.86 10.30 -15.04
N PHE A 88 -7.06 9.01 -15.35
CA PHE A 88 -7.85 8.56 -16.50
C PHE A 88 -9.32 8.27 -16.16
N VAL A 89 -9.72 8.35 -14.89
CA VAL A 89 -11.09 8.12 -14.44
C VAL A 89 -11.89 9.42 -14.56
N PRO A 90 -13.00 9.46 -15.33
CA PRO A 90 -13.80 10.67 -15.47
C PRO A 90 -14.28 11.21 -14.12
N GLY A 91 -14.10 12.51 -13.89
CA GLY A 91 -14.52 13.16 -12.65
C GLY A 91 -13.52 13.04 -11.48
N ARG A 92 -12.40 12.32 -11.65
CA ARG A 92 -11.28 12.34 -10.70
C ARG A 92 -10.17 13.24 -11.21
N HIS A 93 -9.52 13.91 -10.26
CA HIS A 93 -8.31 14.69 -10.51
C HIS A 93 -7.19 14.08 -9.71
N GLY A 94 -6.25 13.46 -10.41
CA GLY A 94 -5.04 13.00 -9.77
C GLY A 94 -4.18 14.17 -9.29
N THR A 95 -3.65 14.11 -8.08
CA THR A 95 -2.73 15.07 -7.49
C THR A 95 -1.46 14.38 -7.00
N PRO A 96 -0.27 14.96 -7.25
CA PRO A 96 0.98 14.45 -6.66
C PRO A 96 0.96 14.43 -5.13
N VAL A 97 0.07 15.20 -4.50
CA VAL A 97 -0.10 15.23 -3.03
C VAL A 97 -0.61 13.89 -2.51
N ASP A 98 -1.46 13.20 -3.26
CA ASP A 98 -2.02 11.92 -2.82
C ASP A 98 -0.95 10.82 -2.78
N VAL A 99 0.00 10.82 -3.71
CA VAL A 99 1.22 9.97 -3.66
C VAL A 99 2.04 10.24 -2.40
N PHE A 100 2.20 11.50 -1.98
CA PHE A 100 2.92 11.82 -0.76
C PHE A 100 2.18 11.36 0.50
N ILE A 101 0.85 11.46 0.53
CA ILE A 101 0.03 10.94 1.62
C ILE A 101 0.20 9.43 1.75
N ASP A 102 0.12 8.71 0.63
CA ASP A 102 0.30 7.25 0.58
C ASP A 102 1.71 6.83 0.98
N GLY A 103 2.72 7.55 0.51
CA GLY A 103 4.11 7.40 0.96
C GLY A 103 4.28 7.67 2.46
N GLY A 104 3.52 8.61 3.03
CA GLY A 104 3.45 8.86 4.47
C GLY A 104 2.97 7.62 5.25
N GLY A 105 1.99 6.89 4.70
CA GLY A 105 1.53 5.61 5.25
C GLY A 105 2.62 4.54 5.27
N VAL A 106 3.39 4.43 4.18
CA VAL A 106 4.55 3.52 4.10
C VAL A 106 5.60 3.87 5.15
N LEU A 107 5.95 5.15 5.29
CA LEU A 107 6.91 5.63 6.29
C LEU A 107 6.44 5.36 7.73
N LEU A 108 5.15 5.62 8.01
CA LEU A 108 4.56 5.36 9.32
C LEU A 108 4.61 3.87 9.67
N ALA A 109 4.26 2.98 8.72
CA ALA A 109 4.32 1.55 8.91
C ALA A 109 5.76 1.06 9.18
N TRP A 110 6.74 1.56 8.43
CA TRP A 110 8.16 1.26 8.64
C TRP A 110 8.64 1.72 10.03
N TRP A 111 8.27 2.93 10.43
CA TRP A 111 8.63 3.48 11.74
C TRP A 111 8.02 2.66 12.89
N LEU A 112 6.74 2.29 12.79
CA LEU A 112 6.08 1.43 13.79
C LEU A 112 6.72 0.03 13.87
N TRP A 113 7.08 -0.53 12.72
CA TRP A 113 7.72 -1.84 12.65
C TRP A 113 9.13 -1.83 13.29
N SER A 114 9.94 -0.82 12.97
CA SER A 114 11.32 -0.70 13.48
C SER A 114 11.39 -0.49 15.01
N ARG A 115 10.35 0.12 15.60
CA ARG A 115 10.21 0.24 17.06
C ARG A 115 9.99 -1.11 17.73
N ARG A 116 9.19 -1.99 17.12
CA ARG A 116 8.91 -3.33 17.68
C ARG A 116 10.15 -4.24 17.64
N THR A 117 10.92 -4.19 16.56
CA THR A 117 12.15 -5.00 16.43
C THR A 117 13.26 -4.54 17.35
N SER A 118 13.36 -3.23 17.60
CA SER A 118 14.37 -2.66 18.51
C SER A 118 14.13 -3.04 19.98
N SER A 119 12.87 -3.25 20.38
CA SER A 119 12.53 -3.69 21.74
C SER A 119 12.77 -5.19 21.94
N ALA A 120 12.59 -6.01 20.92
CA ALA A 120 12.85 -7.46 20.98
C ALA A 120 14.35 -7.81 21.03
N ALA A 121 15.24 -6.90 20.62
CA ALA A 121 16.70 -7.09 20.67
C ALA A 121 17.34 -6.68 22.01
N ARG A 122 16.55 -6.18 22.97
CA ARG A 122 17.02 -5.65 24.27
C ARG A 122 16.56 -6.46 25.50
N GLY A 123 15.92 -7.62 25.30
CA GLY A 123 15.53 -8.56 26.36
C GLY A 123 16.11 -9.93 26.09
#